data_AF-Q141Z0-F1
#
_entry.id   AF-Q141Z0-F1
#
_cell.length_a   1.000
_cell.length_b   1.000
_cell.length_c   1.000
_cell.angle_alpha   90.00
_cell.angle_beta   90.00
_cell.angle_gamma   90.00
#
_symmetry.space_group_name_H-M   'P 1'
#
loop_
_entity.id
_entity.type
_entity.pdbx_description
1 polymer ?
#
loop_
_entity_poly.entity_id
_entity_poly.type
_entity_poly.pdbx_seq_one_letter_code
_entity_poly.pdbx_strand_id
1 'polypeptide(L)'
;MNPKTATRSTLGSFGELPIEERLAGAGGREEIAAQLTREIDDLTHALSTSSAEVRKELVLLVECLRAARQVIERSANFATRARQT
;
A
#
# COMPACT_ATOMS: atom_id res chain seq x y z
N MET A 1 -19.55 -16.19 -34.70
CA MET A 1 -19.16 -14.92 -34.04
C MET A 1 -18.03 -15.24 -33.09
N ASN A 2 -16.82 -14.75 -33.37
CA ASN A 2 -15.65 -14.97 -32.52
C ASN A 2 -15.78 -14.14 -31.24
N PRO A 3 -15.62 -14.72 -30.04
CA PRO A 3 -15.45 -13.92 -28.83
C PRO A 3 -14.06 -13.28 -28.85
N LYS A 4 -14.03 -11.95 -28.90
CA LYS A 4 -12.84 -11.11 -28.71
C LYS A 4 -12.02 -11.61 -27.52
N THR A 5 -10.79 -12.00 -27.76
CA THR A 5 -9.74 -12.15 -26.77
C THR A 5 -9.58 -10.82 -26.03
N ALA A 6 -10.19 -10.73 -24.85
CA ALA A 6 -9.93 -9.63 -23.93
C ALA A 6 -8.43 -9.69 -23.56
N THR A 7 -7.71 -8.66 -23.98
CA THR A 7 -6.30 -8.43 -23.64
C THR A 7 -6.15 -8.53 -22.13
N ARG A 8 -5.50 -9.62 -21.68
CA ARG A 8 -5.19 -9.89 -20.28
C ARG A 8 -4.30 -8.75 -19.78
N SER A 9 -4.89 -7.81 -19.05
CA SER A 9 -4.14 -6.76 -18.36
C SER A 9 -3.15 -7.41 -17.40
N THR A 10 -1.87 -7.08 -17.57
CA THR A 10 -0.74 -7.62 -16.79
C THR A 10 -0.62 -6.99 -15.39
N LEU A 11 -1.63 -6.27 -14.92
CA LEU A 11 -1.73 -5.70 -13.56
C LEU A 11 -2.02 -6.76 -12.47
N GLY A 12 -1.52 -7.98 -12.63
CA GLY A 12 -1.86 -9.11 -11.77
C GLY A 12 -0.78 -10.17 -11.74
N SER A 13 0.50 -9.78 -11.75
CA SER A 13 1.57 -10.69 -11.33
C SER A 13 1.52 -10.80 -9.80
N PHE A 14 0.61 -11.62 -9.30
CA PHE A 14 0.55 -12.06 -7.90
C PHE A 14 1.74 -13.00 -7.62
N GLY A 15 2.94 -12.44 -7.62
CA GLY A 15 4.15 -13.05 -7.08
C GLY A 15 4.52 -12.51 -5.69
N GLU A 16 3.77 -11.53 -5.19
CA GLU A 16 3.89 -11.07 -3.82
C GLU A 16 3.13 -12.03 -2.91
N LEU A 17 3.81 -12.48 -1.86
CA LEU A 17 3.17 -13.15 -0.72
C LEU A 17 1.91 -12.37 -0.32
N PRO A 18 0.79 -13.05 0.02
CA PRO A 18 -0.35 -12.41 0.66
C PRO A 18 0.13 -11.43 1.74
N ILE A 19 -0.48 -10.25 1.80
CA ILE A 19 -0.01 -9.17 2.69
C ILE A 19 0.08 -9.65 4.15
N GLU A 20 -0.79 -10.57 4.54
CA GLU A 20 -0.79 -11.25 5.84
C GLU A 20 0.50 -12.05 6.09
N GLU A 21 0.98 -12.78 5.09
CA GLU A 21 2.22 -13.56 5.17
C GLU A 21 3.45 -12.64 5.22
N ARG A 22 3.44 -11.55 4.46
CA ARG A 22 4.49 -10.52 4.53
C ARG A 22 4.52 -9.86 5.91
N LEU A 23 3.37 -9.51 6.46
CA LEU A 23 3.27 -8.94 7.81
C LEU A 23 3.69 -9.92 8.91
N ALA A 24 3.48 -11.23 8.71
CA ALA A 24 3.90 -12.25 9.66
C ALA A 24 5.41 -12.56 9.59
N GLY A 25 6.04 -12.32 8.44
CA GLY A 25 7.47 -12.51 8.21
C GLY A 25 8.36 -11.59 9.04
N ALA A 26 9.60 -12.03 9.29
CA ALA A 26 10.61 -11.20 9.93
C ALA A 26 10.98 -10.02 9.01
N GLY A 27 10.87 -8.79 9.51
CA GLY A 27 11.19 -7.58 8.74
C GLY A 27 10.10 -7.11 7.76
N GLY A 28 9.05 -7.89 7.53
CA GLY A 28 8.05 -7.55 6.52
C GLY A 28 7.18 -6.34 6.88
N ARG A 29 7.03 -6.02 8.17
CA ARG A 29 6.38 -4.77 8.61
C ARG A 29 7.21 -3.55 8.24
N GLU A 30 8.52 -3.62 8.49
CA GLU A 30 9.49 -2.58 8.17
C GLU A 30 9.57 -2.37 6.66
N GLU A 31 9.57 -3.45 5.87
CA GLU A 31 9.56 -3.40 4.42
C GLU A 31 8.28 -2.74 3.87
N ILE A 32 7.10 -3.13 4.39
CA ILE A 32 5.83 -2.53 3.97
C ILE A 32 5.77 -1.05 4.39
N ALA A 33 6.22 -0.71 5.60
CA ALA A 33 6.27 0.69 6.05
C ALA A 33 7.22 1.53 5.19
N ALA A 34 8.37 0.98 4.78
CA ALA A 34 9.30 1.63 3.87
C ALA A 34 8.71 1.81 2.47
N GLN A 35 7.98 0.82 1.96
CA GLN A 35 7.27 0.92 0.68
C GLN A 35 6.20 2.01 0.71
N LEU A 36 5.34 2.01 1.73
CA LEU A 36 4.32 3.04 1.91
C LEU A 36 4.94 4.44 2.04
N THR A 37 6.10 4.56 2.68
CA THR A 37 6.82 5.84 2.77
C THR A 37 7.25 6.34 1.40
N ARG A 38 7.83 5.47 0.57
CA ARG A 38 8.22 5.83 -0.81
C ARG A 38 7.02 6.28 -1.63
N GLU A 39 5.91 5.53 -1.58
CA GLU A 39 4.69 5.88 -2.33
C GLU A 39 4.08 7.22 -1.86
N ILE A 40 4.11 7.51 -0.56
CA ILE A 40 3.69 8.80 -0.02
C ILE A 40 4.58 9.93 -0.58
N ASP A 41 5.89 9.74 -0.62
CA ASP A 41 6.82 10.74 -1.12
C ASP A 41 6.61 11.00 -2.63
N ASP A 42 6.46 9.92 -3.42
CA ASP A 42 6.19 10.00 -4.86
C ASP A 42 4.87 10.74 -5.16
N LEU A 43 3.80 10.42 -4.42
CA LEU A 43 2.50 11.07 -4.57
C LEU A 43 2.51 12.52 -4.07
N THR A 44 3.27 12.80 -3.01
CA THR A 44 3.48 14.17 -2.53
C THR A 44 4.24 15.00 -3.55
N HIS A 45 5.21 14.40 -4.25
CA HIS A 45 5.89 15.05 -5.35
C HIS A 45 4.94 15.28 -6.53
N ALA A 46 4.15 14.28 -6.92
CA ALA A 46 3.14 14.40 -7.99
C ALA A 46 2.07 15.46 -7.69
N LEU A 47 1.70 15.64 -6.41
CA LEU A 47 0.78 16.69 -5.98
C LEU A 47 1.27 18.09 -6.38
N SER A 48 2.59 18.34 -6.34
CA SER A 48 3.17 19.64 -6.67
C SER A 48 3.02 20.02 -8.16
N THR A 49 2.88 19.04 -9.05
CA THR A 49 2.73 19.23 -10.49
C THR A 49 1.32 18.91 -11.01
N SER A 50 0.43 18.48 -10.12
CA SER A 50 -0.94 18.06 -10.46
C SER A 50 -1.87 19.23 -10.81
N SER A 51 -2.80 18.97 -11.75
CA SER A 51 -3.89 19.90 -12.05
C SER A 51 -4.86 20.00 -10.87
N ALA A 52 -5.63 21.09 -10.80
CA ALA A 52 -6.58 21.32 -9.71
C ALA A 52 -7.67 20.23 -9.62
N GLU A 53 -7.99 19.58 -10.73
CA GLU A 53 -9.05 18.56 -10.84
C GLU A 53 -8.67 17.27 -10.12
N VAL A 54 -7.41 16.84 -10.21
CA VAL A 54 -6.91 15.61 -9.57
C VAL A 54 -6.27 15.84 -8.20
N ARG A 55 -6.01 17.09 -7.82
CA ARG A 55 -5.35 17.42 -6.55
C ARG A 55 -6.10 16.89 -5.33
N LYS A 56 -7.44 16.98 -5.31
CA LYS A 56 -8.26 16.50 -4.19
C LYS A 56 -8.14 14.98 -4.03
N GLU A 57 -8.19 14.25 -5.13
CA GLU A 57 -8.05 12.78 -5.14
C GLU A 57 -6.65 12.35 -4.71
N LEU A 58 -5.61 13.04 -5.17
CA LEU A 58 -4.24 12.77 -4.75
C LEU A 58 -4.01 13.06 -3.26
N VAL A 59 -4.59 14.13 -2.71
CA VAL A 59 -4.55 14.39 -1.27
C VAL A 59 -5.23 13.26 -0.49
N LEU A 60 -6.42 12.84 -0.92
CA LEU A 60 -7.14 11.74 -0.27
C LEU A 60 -6.31 10.45 -0.30
N LEU A 61 -5.67 10.13 -1.43
CA LEU A 61 -4.83 8.95 -1.56
C LEU A 61 -3.62 9.00 -0.62
N VAL A 62 -2.93 10.15 -0.53
CA VAL A 62 -1.81 10.34 0.40
C VAL A 62 -2.26 10.13 1.86
N GLU A 63 -3.41 10.64 2.25
CA GLU A 63 -3.95 10.45 3.61
C GLU A 63 -4.32 8.99 3.88
N CYS A 64 -4.90 8.28 2.90
CA CYS A 64 -5.16 6.84 3.00
C CYS A 64 -3.88 6.04 3.21
N LEU A 65 -2.79 6.36 2.48
CA LEU A 65 -1.51 5.68 2.64
C LEU A 65 -0.86 5.97 4.00
N ARG A 66 -0.97 7.22 4.49
CA ARG A 66 -0.52 7.59 5.84
C ARG A 66 -1.25 6.79 6.92
N ALA A 67 -2.58 6.67 6.79
CA ALA A 67 -3.39 5.86 7.70
C ALA A 67 -2.98 4.38 7.65
N ALA A 68 -2.79 3.82 6.44
CA ALA A 68 -2.32 2.45 6.27
C ALA A 68 -0.95 2.22 6.93
N ARG A 69 0.01 3.14 6.75
CA ARG A 69 1.33 3.05 7.37
C ARG A 69 1.23 3.02 8.89
N GLN A 70 0.38 3.87 9.46
CA GLN A 70 0.17 3.93 10.90
C GLN A 70 -0.46 2.63 11.45
N VAL A 71 -1.33 1.97 10.67
CA VAL A 71 -1.87 0.65 11.02
C VAL A 71 -0.76 -0.41 11.04
N ILE A 72 0.12 -0.44 10.04
CA ILE A 72 1.24 -1.39 9.99
C ILE A 72 2.21 -1.18 11.14
N GLU A 73 2.61 0.07 11.42
CA GLU A 73 3.50 0.41 12.54
C GLU A 73 2.91 -0.02 13.89
N ARG A 74 1.59 0.15 14.08
CA ARG A 74 0.90 -0.27 15.31
C ARG A 74 0.59 -1.76 15.37
N SER A 75 0.57 -2.47 14.24
CA SER A 75 0.31 -3.92 14.18
C SER A 75 1.29 -4.73 15.04
N ALA A 76 2.54 -4.27 15.17
CA ALA A 76 3.55 -4.88 16.03
C ALA A 76 3.11 -4.88 17.52
N ASN A 77 2.47 -3.81 17.98
CA ASN A 77 2.02 -3.67 19.36
C ASN A 77 0.85 -4.61 19.69
N PHE A 78 -0.02 -4.91 18.71
CA PHE A 78 -1.10 -5.88 18.89
C PHE A 78 -0.57 -7.31 19.00
N ALA A 79 0.45 -7.67 18.21
CA ALA A 79 1.09 -8.98 18.29
C ALA A 79 1.78 -9.21 19.64
N THR A 80 2.43 -8.18 20.20
CA THR A 80 3.07 -8.27 21.52
C THR A 80 2.05 -8.45 22.65
N ARG A 81 0.90 -7.77 22.60
CA ARG A 81 -0.16 -7.91 23.62
C ARG A 81 -0.91 -9.23 23.55
N ALA A 82 -1.15 -9.77 22.35
CA ALA A 82 -1.81 -11.07 22.17
C ALA A 82 -1.00 -12.26 22.71
N ARG A 83 0.31 -12.12 22.90
CA ARG A 83 1.18 -13.16 23.50
C ARG A 83 1.28 -13.09 25.02
N GLN A 84 0.66 -12.09 25.66
CA GLN A 84 0.71 -11.86 27.11
C GLN A 84 -0.59 -12.21 27.83
N THR A 85 -1.62 -12.65 27.11
CA THR A 85 -2.89 -13.19 27.63
C THR A 85 -2.95 -14.68 27.41
#